data_AF-A0A4E0QK23-F1
#
_entry.id   AF-A0A4E0QK23-F1
#
_cell.length_a   1.000
_cell.length_b   1.000
_cell.length_c   1.000
_cell.angle_alpha   90.00
_cell.angle_beta   90.00
_cell.angle_gamma   90.00
#
_symmetry.space_group_name_H-M   'P 1'
#
loop_
_entity.id
_entity.type
_entity.pdbx_description
1 polymer ?
#
loop_
_entity_poly.entity_id
_entity_poly.type
_entity_poly.pdbx_seq_one_letter_code
_entity_poly.pdbx_strand_id
1 'polypeptide(L)'
;MNRALNKTNFNLVLVEQHLDDHPDCRLVIIDTLAYVRTPSKSNNNLYLEETHLLKPIMALARHRQGLFIIIVHHVNKMPSDNVWERISGSYGLLGMVDAGLVLTRQSDITLIHSKGQNQRMH
;
A
#
# COMPACT_ATOMS: atom_id res chain seq x y z
N MET A 1 7.63 -26.76 4.11
CA MET A 1 7.32 -26.30 2.74
C MET A 1 7.99 -24.94 2.57
N ASN A 2 8.98 -24.86 1.67
CA ASN A 2 9.91 -23.74 1.51
C ASN A 2 9.21 -22.41 1.21
N ARG A 3 9.59 -21.34 1.90
CA ARG A 3 9.46 -20.01 1.32
C ARG A 3 10.54 -19.05 1.80
N ALA A 4 11.39 -18.69 0.85
CA ALA A 4 12.36 -17.62 0.96
C ALA A 4 11.64 -16.31 1.28
N LEU A 5 11.59 -15.93 2.55
CA LEU A 5 11.26 -14.57 2.96
C LEU A 5 12.56 -13.96 3.46
N ASN A 6 13.13 -13.12 2.60
CA ASN A 6 14.20 -12.21 2.97
C ASN A 6 13.81 -11.50 4.28
N LYS A 7 14.69 -11.57 5.27
CA LYS A 7 14.55 -11.05 6.64
C LYS A 7 14.48 -9.51 6.70
N THR A 8 13.73 -8.86 5.83
CA THR A 8 13.83 -7.42 5.62
C THR A 8 12.71 -6.64 6.32
N ASN A 9 11.55 -7.26 6.63
CA ASN A 9 10.43 -6.56 7.30
C ASN A 9 9.81 -7.40 8.42
N PHE A 10 10.34 -7.25 9.65
CA PHE A 10 9.85 -7.94 10.85
C PHE A 10 8.32 -7.81 11.04
N ASN A 11 7.76 -6.64 10.72
CA ASN A 11 6.34 -6.36 10.92
C ASN A 11 5.43 -7.12 9.93
N LEU A 12 5.89 -7.44 8.71
CA LEU A 12 5.09 -8.23 7.77
C LEU A 12 5.01 -9.70 8.18
N VAL A 13 6.08 -10.24 8.77
CA VAL A 13 6.10 -11.60 9.33
C VAL A 13 5.05 -11.75 10.43
N LEU A 14 4.87 -10.73 11.28
CA LEU A 14 3.82 -10.74 12.30
C LEU A 14 2.41 -10.77 11.70
N VAL A 15 2.19 -10.03 10.61
CA VAL A 15 0.91 -10.07 9.88
C VAL A 15 0.67 -11.45 9.29
N GLU A 16 1.68 -12.07 8.67
CA GLU A 16 1.56 -13.42 8.13
C GLU A 16 1.23 -14.46 9.21
N GLN A 17 1.93 -14.42 10.34
CA GLN A 17 1.65 -15.32 11.47
C GLN A 17 0.24 -15.12 12.01
N HIS A 18 -0.20 -13.87 12.18
CA HIS A 18 -1.55 -13.60 12.64
C HIS A 18 -2.62 -14.15 11.68
N LEU A 19 -2.39 -14.05 10.36
CA LEU A 19 -3.28 -14.62 9.34
C LEU A 19 -3.25 -16.15 9.30
N ASP A 20 -2.15 -16.79 9.73
CA ASP A 20 -2.08 -18.24 9.90
C ASP A 20 -2.86 -18.71 11.13
N ASP A 21 -2.76 -17.95 12.23
CA ASP A 21 -3.48 -18.24 13.47
C ASP A 21 -4.99 -17.94 13.34
N HIS A 22 -5.38 -17.06 12.42
CA HIS A 22 -6.77 -16.62 12.18
C HIS A 22 -7.15 -16.80 10.70
N PRO A 23 -7.40 -18.03 10.24
CA PRO A 23 -7.64 -18.35 8.83
C PRO A 23 -8.97 -17.81 8.29
N ASP A 24 -9.84 -17.26 9.14
CA ASP A 24 -11.08 -16.57 8.81
C ASP A 24 -10.89 -15.05 8.64
N CYS A 25 -9.73 -14.50 9.00
CA CYS A 25 -9.40 -13.11 8.76
C CYS A 25 -9.33 -12.83 7.25
N ARG A 26 -10.12 -11.86 6.78
CA ARG A 26 -10.24 -11.47 5.36
C ARG A 26 -9.89 -10.02 5.11
N LEU A 27 -9.63 -9.23 6.16
CA LEU A 27 -9.32 -7.82 6.06
C LEU A 27 -8.12 -7.47 6.93
N VAL A 28 -7.09 -6.90 6.32
CA VAL A 28 -5.96 -6.29 7.02
C VAL A 28 -5.90 -4.82 6.67
N ILE A 29 -5.80 -3.96 7.68
CA ILE A 29 -5.59 -2.53 7.51
C ILE A 29 -4.20 -2.19 8.05
N ILE A 30 -3.34 -1.67 7.19
CA ILE A 30 -2.00 -1.19 7.53
C ILE A 30 -2.07 0.34 7.56
N ASP A 31 -2.18 0.90 8.76
CA ASP A 31 -2.16 2.34 8.99
C ASP A 31 -0.96 2.72 9.90
N THR A 32 0.08 3.40 9.42
CA THR A 32 0.35 3.86 8.05
C THR A 32 1.35 2.92 7.35
N LEU A 33 1.58 3.12 6.04
CA LEU A 33 2.64 2.43 5.29
C LEU A 33 4.03 2.51 5.96
N ALA A 34 4.28 3.51 6.81
CA ALA A 34 5.51 3.61 7.60
C ALA A 34 5.67 2.45 8.60
N TYR A 35 4.58 1.81 9.03
CA TYR A 35 4.60 0.67 9.96
C TYR A 35 5.40 -0.51 9.42
N VAL A 36 5.36 -0.76 8.10
CA VAL A 36 6.06 -1.89 7.48
C VAL A 36 7.43 -1.52 6.90
N ARG A 37 7.86 -0.26 7.01
CA ARG A 37 9.15 0.21 6.46
C ARG A 37 10.33 -0.40 7.20
N THR A 38 11.30 -0.92 6.45
CA THR A 38 12.64 -1.16 6.99
C THR A 38 13.34 0.19 7.21
N PRO A 39 14.09 0.39 8.31
CA PRO A 39 14.96 1.55 8.44
C PRO A 39 16.00 1.59 7.29
N SER A 40 15.92 2.61 6.43
CA SER A 40 16.89 2.79 5.34
C SER A 40 18.21 3.35 5.88
N LYS A 41 19.34 2.85 5.36
CA LYS A 41 20.70 3.31 5.72
C LYS A 41 21.28 4.34 4.73
N SER A 42 20.53 4.76 3.71
CA SER A 42 21.08 5.61 2.63
C SER A 42 20.03 6.60 2.11
N ASN A 43 20.50 7.72 1.56
CA ASN A 43 19.74 8.77 0.87
C ASN A 43 19.16 8.27 -0.48
N ASN A 44 18.53 7.09 -0.47
CA ASN A 44 18.01 6.43 -1.65
C ASN A 44 16.70 7.08 -2.11
N ASN A 45 16.44 6.95 -3.40
CA ASN A 45 15.23 7.46 -4.05
C ASN A 45 13.97 6.88 -3.39
N LEU A 46 13.21 7.71 -2.67
CA LEU A 46 11.98 7.38 -1.94
C LEU A 46 11.01 6.53 -2.78
N TYR A 47 10.94 6.78 -4.09
CA TYR A 47 10.11 6.02 -5.02
C TYR A 47 10.47 4.52 -5.08
N LEU A 48 11.77 4.21 -5.15
CA LEU A 48 12.25 2.83 -5.22
C LEU A 48 12.01 2.11 -3.89
N GLU A 49 12.12 2.83 -2.76
CA GLU A 49 11.83 2.30 -1.43
C GLU A 49 10.35 1.92 -1.27
N GLU A 50 9.43 2.76 -1.72
CA GLU A 50 7.98 2.48 -1.67
C GLU A 50 7.60 1.29 -2.54
N THR A 51 8.17 1.20 -3.74
CA THR A 51 7.98 0.04 -4.63
C THR A 51 8.50 -1.25 -4.00
N HIS A 52 9.67 -1.20 -3.36
CA HIS A 52 10.25 -2.38 -2.70
C HIS A 52 9.42 -2.83 -1.49
N LEU A 53 8.78 -1.87 -0.83
CA LEU A 53 7.92 -2.09 0.33
C LEU A 53 6.56 -2.71 -0.03
N LEU A 54 5.92 -2.25 -1.12
CA LEU A 54 4.59 -2.74 -1.52
C LEU A 54 4.63 -4.15 -2.12
N LYS A 55 5.70 -4.50 -2.84
CA LYS A 55 5.84 -5.83 -3.49
C LYS A 55 5.53 -7.02 -2.57
N PRO A 56 6.12 -7.15 -1.37
CA PRO A 56 5.84 -8.28 -0.51
C PRO A 56 4.40 -8.27 0.04
N ILE A 57 3.80 -7.09 0.28
CA ILE A 57 2.41 -6.98 0.74
C ILE A 57 1.44 -7.45 -0.35
N MET A 58 1.70 -7.06 -1.59
CA MET A 58 0.91 -7.53 -2.75
C MET A 58 1.07 -9.02 -2.97
N ALA A 59 2.28 -9.56 -2.78
CA ALA A 59 2.49 -11.00 -2.85
C ALA A 59 1.63 -11.71 -1.80
N LEU A 60 1.63 -11.24 -0.55
CA LEU A 60 0.80 -11.80 0.51
C LEU A 60 -0.69 -11.80 0.14
N ALA A 61 -1.23 -10.67 -0.33
CA ALA A 61 -2.62 -10.56 -0.78
C ALA A 61 -2.93 -11.55 -1.93
N ARG A 62 -2.03 -11.66 -2.92
CA ARG A 62 -2.20 -12.59 -4.06
C ARG A 62 -2.11 -14.06 -3.66
N HIS A 63 -1.33 -14.39 -2.62
CA HIS A 63 -1.20 -15.76 -2.14
C HIS A 63 -2.37 -16.23 -1.27
N ARG A 64 -3.10 -15.31 -0.62
CA ARG A 64 -4.24 -15.63 0.23
C ARG A 64 -5.54 -15.21 -0.45
N GLN A 65 -6.22 -16.17 -1.07
CA GLN A 65 -7.50 -15.90 -1.72
C GLN A 65 -8.52 -15.33 -0.72
N GLY A 66 -9.22 -14.27 -1.13
CA GLY A 66 -10.22 -13.58 -0.31
C GLY A 66 -9.65 -12.63 0.74
N LEU A 67 -8.32 -12.44 0.81
CA LEU A 67 -7.71 -11.44 1.66
C LEU A 67 -7.74 -10.06 0.98
N PHE A 68 -8.29 -9.07 1.67
CA PHE A 68 -8.24 -7.66 1.29
C PHE A 68 -7.26 -6.92 2.20
N ILE A 69 -6.33 -6.16 1.61
CA ILE A 69 -5.37 -5.36 2.35
C ILE A 69 -5.56 -3.88 1.99
N ILE A 70 -5.86 -3.07 3.00
CA ILE A 70 -5.93 -1.61 2.88
C ILE A 70 -4.63 -1.02 3.43
N ILE A 71 -4.00 -0.15 2.66
CA ILE A 71 -2.80 0.57 3.08
C ILE A 71 -3.15 2.05 3.17
N VAL A 72 -3.03 2.62 4.36
CA VAL A 72 -3.20 4.06 4.58
C VAL A 72 -1.83 4.72 4.44
N HIS A 73 -1.75 5.72 3.56
CA HIS A 73 -0.56 6.55 3.42
C HIS A 73 -0.95 8.02 3.51
N HIS A 74 -0.12 8.83 4.16
CA HIS A 74 -0.31 10.27 4.15
C HIS A 74 -0.01 10.82 2.73
N VAL A 75 -0.81 11.78 2.29
CA VAL A 75 -0.55 12.54 1.05
C VAL A 75 0.49 13.63 1.33
N ASN A 76 1.35 13.91 0.34
CA ASN A 76 2.29 15.00 0.46
C ASN A 76 1.57 16.35 0.51
N LYS A 77 2.12 17.30 1.27
CA LYS A 77 1.56 18.64 1.46
C LYS A 77 1.77 19.57 0.26
N MET A 78 2.47 19.12 -0.79
CA MET A 78 2.68 19.96 -1.97
C MET A 78 1.36 20.11 -2.76
N PRO A 79 0.99 21.34 -3.14
CA PRO A 79 -0.15 21.56 -4.02
C PRO A 79 0.14 20.91 -5.37
N SER A 80 -0.75 20.03 -5.82
CA SER A 80 -0.83 19.56 -7.20
C SER A 80 -2.29 19.67 -7.63
N ASP A 81 -2.50 20.11 -8.87
CA ASP A 81 -3.81 20.19 -9.52
C ASP A 81 -4.43 18.79 -9.71
N ASN A 82 -3.60 17.74 -9.67
CA ASN A 82 -4.01 16.35 -9.77
C ASN A 82 -3.87 15.65 -8.40
N VAL A 83 -5.01 15.30 -7.80
CA VAL A 83 -5.05 14.62 -6.48
C VAL A 83 -4.26 13.32 -6.44
N TRP A 84 -4.07 12.66 -7.58
CA TRP A 84 -3.30 11.41 -7.69
C TRP A 84 -1.79 11.64 -7.63
N GLU A 85 -1.30 12.81 -8.06
CA GLU A 85 0.11 13.19 -7.94
C GLU A 85 0.52 13.54 -6.51
N ARG A 86 -0.47 13.81 -5.64
CA ARG A 86 -0.24 14.03 -4.20
C ARG A 86 0.06 12.74 -3.44
N ILE A 87 -0.20 11.57 -4.04
CA ILE A 87 0.31 10.27 -3.59
C ILE A 87 1.79 10.25 -3.97
N SER A 88 2.70 10.25 -2.98
CA SER A 88 4.14 10.07 -3.19
C SER A 88 4.40 8.96 -4.21
N GLY A 89 5.09 9.24 -5.33
CA GLY A 89 5.40 8.22 -6.37
C GLY A 89 4.26 7.80 -7.31
N SER A 90 3.14 8.53 -7.25
CA SER A 90 1.83 8.42 -7.92
C SER A 90 1.58 7.37 -9.02
N TYR A 91 2.35 7.33 -10.11
CA TYR A 91 2.03 6.40 -11.21
C TYR A 91 2.49 4.96 -10.96
N GLY A 92 3.64 4.78 -10.28
CA GLY A 92 4.17 3.45 -10.00
C GLY A 92 3.32 2.67 -9.01
N LEU A 93 2.88 3.32 -7.92
CA LEU A 93 2.11 2.68 -6.85
C LEU A 93 0.67 2.36 -7.29
N LEU A 94 0.00 3.30 -7.97
CA LEU A 94 -1.34 3.07 -8.52
C LEU A 94 -1.34 1.95 -9.57
N GLY A 95 -0.27 1.81 -10.36
CA GLY A 95 -0.09 0.70 -11.29
C GLY A 95 0.15 -0.66 -10.63
N MET A 96 0.33 -0.70 -9.31
CA MET A 96 0.57 -1.93 -8.55
C MET A 96 -0.64 -2.39 -7.74
N VAL A 97 -1.47 -1.47 -7.24
CA VAL A 97 -2.66 -1.78 -6.41
C VAL A 97 -3.93 -1.90 -7.25
N ASP A 98 -4.86 -2.78 -6.86
CA ASP A 98 -6.13 -2.97 -7.59
C ASP A 98 -6.97 -1.69 -7.65
N ALA A 99 -6.96 -0.91 -6.57
CA ALA A 99 -7.61 0.39 -6.47
C ALA A 99 -6.88 1.33 -5.50
N GLY A 100 -7.04 2.64 -5.74
CA GLY A 100 -6.58 3.72 -4.87
C GLY A 100 -7.73 4.64 -4.48
N LEU A 101 -7.68 5.13 -3.24
CA LEU A 101 -8.61 6.12 -2.69
C LEU A 101 -7.82 7.31 -2.15
N VAL A 102 -8.21 8.53 -2.51
CA VAL A 102 -7.65 9.76 -1.96
C VAL A 102 -8.77 10.52 -1.27
N LEU A 103 -8.59 10.75 0.03
CA LEU A 103 -9.48 11.59 0.83
C LEU A 103 -8.88 13.01 0.86
N THR A 104 -9.63 13.97 0.34
CA THR A 104 -9.25 15.39 0.45
C THR A 104 -10.31 16.16 1.24
N ARG A 105 -9.86 17.13 2.02
CA ARG A 105 -10.77 18.05 2.74
C ARG A 105 -10.72 19.40 2.05
N GLN A 106 -11.88 19.87 1.58
CA GLN A 106 -12.08 21.20 1.02
C GLN A 106 -13.10 21.93 1.89
N SER A 107 -12.61 22.78 2.80
CA SER A 107 -13.41 23.46 3.82
C SER A 107 -14.22 22.46 4.68
N ASP A 108 -15.55 22.48 4.57
CA ASP A 108 -16.48 21.61 5.31
C ASP A 108 -16.86 20.34 4.54
N ILE A 109 -16.37 20.20 3.30
CA ILE A 109 -16.65 19.07 2.43
C ILE A 109 -15.45 18.13 2.43
N THR A 110 -15.72 16.83 2.61
CA THR A 110 -14.75 15.76 2.38
C THR A 110 -15.03 15.14 1.02
N LEU A 111 -14.04 15.13 0.15
CA LEU A 111 -14.11 14.52 -1.18
C LEU A 111 -13.36 13.20 -1.16
N ILE A 112 -13.95 12.17 -1.77
CA ILE A 112 -13.33 10.87 -2.00
C ILE A 112 -13.07 10.74 -3.49
N HIS A 113 -11.81 10.60 -3.87
CA HIS A 113 -11.42 10.27 -5.23
C HIS A 113 -11.06 8.79 -5.28
N SER A 114 -11.62 8.05 -6.24
CA SER A 114 -11.36 6.63 -6.43
C SER A 114 -10.81 6.34 -7.83
N LYS A 115 -9.83 5.44 -7.93
CA LYS A 115 -9.32 4.94 -9.20
C LYS A 115 -9.00 3.45 -9.09
N GLY A 116 -9.46 2.65 -10.05
CA GLY A 116 -9.10 1.24 -10.19
C GLY A 116 -8.16 1.01 -11.37
N GLN A 117 -7.48 -0.14 -11.42
CA GLN A 117 -6.60 -0.49 -12.55
C GLN A 117 -7.34 -0.74 -13.86
N ASN A 118 -8.66 -0.97 -13.82
CA ASN A 118 -9.43 -1.33 -15.00
C ASN A 118 -10.08 -0.09 -15.66
N GLN A 119 -9.28 0.67 -16.41
CA GLN A 119 -9.79 1.59 -17.44
C GLN A 119 -9.58 0.95 -18.82
N ARG A 120 -10.32 -0.12 -19.13
CA ARG A 120 -10.67 -0.38 -20.53
C ARG A 120 -11.70 0.68 -20.92
N MET A 121 -11.24 1.68 -21.64
CA MET A 121 -12.11 2.60 -22.38
C MET A 121 -13.01 1.77 -23.29
N HIS A 122 -14.32 1.90 -23.12
CA HIS A 122 -15.25 1.74 -24.22
C HIS A 122 -15.38 3.07 -24.92
#